data_AF-U6D993-F1
#
_entry.id   AF-U6D993-F1
#
_cell.length_a   1.000
_cell.length_b   1.000
_cell.length_c   1.000
_cell.angle_alpha   90.00
_cell.angle_beta   90.00
_cell.angle_gamma   90.00
#
_symmetry.space_group_name_H-M   'P 1'
#
loop_
_entity.id
_entity.type
_entity.pdbx_description
1 polymer ?
#
loop_
_entity_poly.entity_id
_entity_poly.type
_entity_poly.pdbx_seq_one_letter_code
_entity_poly.pdbx_strand_id
1 'polypeptide(L)'
;LKQELQEMSEKMRSLQERKSVGANGIGYQGNKEQTPSDLLEFLHSQIDKAEVSIGAKLPSEYGVIPFESFTLMKVFQLEMGLTRHPEEKPVRKDKRDELVEVIEAGLEVINNPDEDDEQEDEDGPLGEKMVFNENDFIEGYYRTERDKGTQYELFFKKADLMEYRHVTLFRPFGPLMKVKSEMIDITRSIINIIVPLAERTEAFAQFMQNFRDVCIHQDKRIHLTVVYFGKEGLSKVKSILESVTSESNFHNYTLVSLNEEFNRGRGLNVGARAWDKGEVLMFFCDVDIYFSAEFLNSCRLNAEPGKKVFYPVVFSLYNPAIVYASQDVPPPVEQQLVHKKDSGFWRDFGFGMTCQYRSDFLTIGGFDMEVKGWGGEDVHLYRKYLHGDLIVIRTPVPGLFHLWHEKRCADELTPEQYRMCIQSKAMNEASHSHLGMLVFREEIETHLHKQAYRTNSEAVG
;
A
#
# COMPACT_ATOMS: atom_id res chain seq x y z
N LEU A 1 -6.40 3.67 38.77
CA LEU A 1 -6.10 3.01 37.49
C LEU A 1 -5.52 3.94 36.42
N LYS A 2 -6.29 4.84 35.76
CA LYS A 2 -5.74 5.70 34.69
C LYS A 2 -4.53 6.54 35.13
N GLN A 3 -4.62 7.17 36.29
CA GLN A 3 -3.54 7.98 36.87
C GLN A 3 -2.33 7.12 37.27
N GLU A 4 -2.55 5.96 37.89
CA GLU A 4 -1.47 5.01 38.24
C GLU A 4 -0.76 4.46 37.00
N LEU A 5 -1.50 4.19 35.92
CA LEU A 5 -0.92 3.79 34.62
C LEU A 5 -0.08 4.91 34.01
N GLN A 6 -0.50 6.16 34.18
CA GLN A 6 0.23 7.33 33.69
C GLN A 6 1.51 7.58 34.49
N GLU A 7 1.45 7.53 35.82
CA GLU A 7 2.63 7.62 36.70
C GLU A 7 3.63 6.48 36.42
N MET A 8 3.13 5.26 36.18
CA MET A 8 3.97 4.13 35.78
C MET A 8 4.60 4.36 34.40
N SER A 9 3.85 4.88 33.43
CA SER A 9 4.35 5.20 32.08
C SER A 9 5.47 6.24 32.13
N GLU A 10 5.30 7.32 32.90
CA GLU A 10 6.33 8.35 33.09
C GLU A 10 7.59 7.79 33.75
N LYS A 11 7.42 6.95 34.79
CA LYS A 11 8.54 6.26 35.43
C LYS A 11 9.30 5.36 34.45
N MET A 12 8.58 4.67 33.57
CA MET A 12 9.17 3.78 32.56
C MET A 12 9.93 4.56 31.48
N ARG A 13 9.38 5.68 31.00
CA ARG A 13 10.06 6.59 30.05
C ARG A 13 11.39 7.10 30.63
N SER A 14 11.37 7.52 31.90
CA SER A 14 12.59 7.99 32.58
C SER A 14 13.67 6.90 32.75
N LEU A 15 13.27 5.63 32.84
CA LEU A 15 14.21 4.51 32.93
C LEU A 15 14.77 4.11 31.57
N GLN A 16 14.01 4.30 30.49
CA GLN A 16 14.48 4.11 29.12
C GLN A 16 15.56 5.13 28.75
N GLU A 17 15.33 6.42 29.04
CA GLU A 17 16.31 7.50 28.84
C GLU A 17 17.63 7.25 29.60
N ARG A 18 17.55 6.68 30.82
CA ARG A 18 18.73 6.31 31.61
C ARG A 18 19.52 5.14 31.04
N LYS A 19 18.93 4.32 30.16
CA LYS A 19 19.58 3.16 29.54
C LYS A 19 20.18 3.50 28.17
N SER A 20 19.64 4.50 27.45
CA SER A 20 20.23 5.01 26.20
C SER A 20 21.47 5.88 26.46
N VAL A 21 21.49 6.65 27.54
CA VAL A 21 22.69 7.36 27.99
C VAL A 21 23.56 6.39 28.78
N GLY A 22 24.59 5.82 28.15
CA GLY A 22 25.48 4.82 28.75
C GLY A 22 26.00 5.19 30.15
N ALA A 23 25.31 4.75 31.20
CA ALA A 23 25.68 5.02 32.57
C ALA A 23 26.34 3.78 33.19
N ASN A 24 27.67 3.89 33.34
CA ASN A 24 28.52 3.05 34.17
C ASN A 24 27.87 2.69 35.52
N GLY A 25 28.05 1.43 35.90
CA GLY A 25 27.35 0.82 37.02
C GLY A 25 27.59 1.49 38.38
N ILE A 26 26.52 1.54 39.17
CA ILE A 26 26.56 1.50 40.63
C ILE A 26 25.36 0.66 41.07
N GLY A 27 25.64 -0.47 41.73
CA GLY A 27 24.61 -1.34 42.28
C GLY A 27 23.89 -0.69 43.45
N TYR A 28 22.56 -0.71 43.41
CA TYR A 28 21.72 -0.47 44.58
C TYR A 28 20.83 -1.69 44.83
N GLN A 29 20.98 -2.26 46.02
CA GLN A 29 20.13 -3.32 46.55
C GLN A 29 18.83 -2.70 47.08
N GLY A 30 17.72 -3.01 46.44
CA GLY A 30 16.38 -2.80 46.99
C GLY A 30 15.33 -3.57 46.19
N ASN A 31 14.59 -4.47 46.84
CA ASN A 31 13.49 -5.28 46.26
C ASN A 31 12.35 -4.46 45.59
N LYS A 32 12.40 -3.12 45.57
CA LYS A 32 11.45 -2.22 44.88
C LYS A 32 11.96 -1.68 43.54
N GLU A 33 13.26 -1.80 43.25
CA GLU A 33 13.87 -1.38 41.97
C GLU A 33 13.91 -2.51 40.93
N GLN A 34 13.63 -3.76 41.33
CA GLN A 34 13.52 -4.89 40.39
C GLN A 34 12.22 -4.83 39.56
N THR A 35 11.09 -4.41 40.14
CA THR A 35 9.80 -4.42 39.41
C THR A 35 9.74 -3.51 38.18
N PRO A 36 10.36 -2.31 38.14
CA PRO A 36 10.45 -1.52 36.92
C PRO A 36 11.43 -2.10 35.89
N SER A 37 12.49 -2.79 36.35
CA SER A 37 13.44 -3.47 35.48
C SER A 37 12.80 -4.70 34.81
N ASP A 38 12.09 -5.52 35.57
CA ASP A 38 11.36 -6.70 35.07
C ASP A 38 10.27 -6.28 34.08
N LEU A 39 9.60 -5.15 34.32
CA LEU A 39 8.61 -4.61 33.40
C LEU A 39 9.27 -4.11 32.11
N LEU A 40 10.41 -3.41 32.18
CA LEU A 40 11.14 -2.98 30.98
C LEU A 40 11.65 -4.16 30.16
N GLU A 41 12.14 -5.20 30.83
CA GLU A 41 12.53 -6.44 30.19
C GLU A 41 11.33 -7.13 29.53
N PHE A 42 10.16 -7.14 30.19
CA PHE A 42 8.93 -7.62 29.60
C PHE A 42 8.54 -6.83 28.33
N LEU A 43 8.60 -5.50 28.36
CA LEU A 43 8.27 -4.65 27.20
C LEU A 43 9.23 -4.90 26.03
N HIS A 44 10.54 -4.95 26.27
CA HIS A 44 11.51 -5.33 25.23
C HIS A 44 11.23 -6.73 24.69
N SER A 45 10.88 -7.69 25.56
CA SER A 45 10.52 -9.05 25.11
C SER A 45 9.28 -9.08 24.21
N GLN A 46 8.38 -8.09 24.30
CA GLN A 46 7.24 -7.99 23.38
C GLN A 46 7.70 -7.52 22.01
N ILE A 47 8.65 -6.57 21.95
CA ILE A 47 9.27 -6.12 20.70
C ILE A 47 10.00 -7.28 20.03
N ASP A 48 10.81 -8.04 20.78
CA ASP A 48 11.57 -9.18 20.26
C ASP A 48 10.68 -10.30 19.71
N LYS A 49 9.45 -10.43 20.23
CA LYS A 49 8.45 -11.41 19.77
C LYS A 49 7.55 -10.87 18.64
N ALA A 50 7.49 -9.55 18.48
CA ALA A 50 6.70 -8.91 17.46
C ALA A 50 7.41 -8.99 16.11
N GLU A 51 6.64 -8.95 15.03
CA GLU A 51 7.18 -9.02 13.67
C GLU A 51 7.75 -7.66 13.23
N VAL A 52 8.66 -7.07 14.02
CA VAL A 52 9.19 -5.73 13.74
C VAL A 52 10.52 -5.79 13.00
N SER A 53 11.45 -6.62 13.47
CA SER A 53 12.80 -6.72 12.90
C SER A 53 13.00 -7.90 11.95
N ILE A 54 12.19 -8.95 12.08
CA ILE A 54 12.27 -10.19 11.28
C ILE A 54 10.85 -10.63 10.91
N GLY A 55 10.67 -11.11 9.67
CA GLY A 55 9.38 -11.60 9.18
C GLY A 55 8.96 -12.90 9.86
N ALA A 56 7.66 -13.08 10.08
CA ALA A 56 7.11 -14.29 10.66
C ALA A 56 6.72 -15.28 9.57
N LYS A 57 7.05 -16.56 9.76
CA LYS A 57 6.58 -17.63 8.87
C LYS A 57 5.10 -17.87 9.10
N LEU A 58 4.29 -17.52 8.12
CA LEU A 58 2.83 -17.64 8.19
C LEU A 58 2.33 -18.76 7.27
N PRO A 59 1.39 -19.60 7.72
CA PRO A 59 0.93 -20.75 6.95
C PRO A 59 0.07 -20.37 5.73
N SER A 60 -0.52 -19.17 5.74
CA SER A 60 -1.34 -18.64 4.66
C SER A 60 -1.50 -17.12 4.80
N GLU A 61 -2.03 -16.50 3.76
CA GLU A 61 -2.41 -15.09 3.69
C GLU A 61 -3.38 -14.66 4.79
N TYR A 62 -4.17 -15.58 5.34
CA TYR A 62 -5.13 -15.31 6.41
C TYR A 62 -4.46 -15.10 7.78
N GLY A 63 -3.18 -15.47 7.92
CA GLY A 63 -2.40 -15.21 9.13
C GLY A 63 -1.79 -13.82 9.19
N VAL A 64 -1.84 -13.06 8.08
CA VAL A 64 -1.21 -11.74 7.97
C VAL A 64 -2.07 -10.70 8.67
N ILE A 65 -1.43 -9.90 9.53
CA ILE A 65 -2.03 -8.70 10.10
C ILE A 65 -1.57 -7.52 9.24
N PRO A 66 -2.42 -6.99 8.34
CA PRO A 66 -2.04 -5.86 7.50
C PRO A 66 -1.92 -4.58 8.33
N PHE A 67 -1.16 -3.65 7.80
CA PHE A 67 -1.11 -2.29 8.30
C PHE A 67 -2.32 -1.49 7.80
N GLU A 68 -2.75 -0.55 8.63
CA GLU A 68 -3.50 0.62 8.20
C GLU A 68 -2.53 1.73 7.84
N SER A 69 -2.89 2.63 6.93
CA SER A 69 -2.09 3.82 6.61
C SER A 69 -2.76 5.09 7.08
N PHE A 70 -1.96 6.11 7.36
CA PHE A 70 -2.46 7.41 7.78
C PHE A 70 -1.54 8.55 7.34
N THR A 71 -2.15 9.73 7.23
CA THR A 71 -1.48 11.03 7.14
C THR A 71 -1.95 11.89 8.32
N LEU A 72 -1.49 13.14 8.40
CA LEU A 72 -2.00 14.09 9.41
C LEU A 72 -3.53 14.23 9.41
N MET A 73 -4.16 14.01 8.25
CA MET A 73 -5.57 14.37 8.03
C MET A 73 -6.49 13.16 7.85
N LYS A 74 -5.96 11.99 7.50
CA LYS A 74 -6.74 10.86 7.01
C LYS A 74 -6.16 9.55 7.51
N VAL A 75 -7.04 8.59 7.77
CA VAL A 75 -6.73 7.20 8.04
C VAL A 75 -7.41 6.35 6.97
N PHE A 76 -6.67 5.39 6.43
CA PHE A 76 -7.12 4.43 5.43
C PHE A 76 -7.04 3.04 6.04
N GLN A 77 -8.21 2.43 6.21
CA GLN A 77 -8.36 1.19 6.95
C GLN A 77 -9.05 0.13 6.10
N LEU A 78 -8.60 -1.12 6.25
CA LEU A 78 -9.18 -2.28 5.58
C LEU A 78 -10.48 -2.72 6.29
N GLU A 79 -10.45 -2.77 7.62
CA GLU A 79 -11.62 -3.04 8.45
C GLU A 79 -12.44 -1.75 8.67
N MET A 80 -13.32 -1.43 7.74
CA MET A 80 -14.08 -0.16 7.75
C MET A 80 -15.21 -0.05 8.79
N GLY A 81 -15.24 -0.90 9.82
CA GLY A 81 -16.24 -0.87 10.90
C GLY A 81 -17.71 -0.81 10.43
N LEU A 82 -18.56 -0.11 11.21
CA LEU A 82 -19.99 0.06 10.90
C LEU A 82 -20.27 1.16 9.86
N THR A 83 -19.41 2.19 9.81
CA THR A 83 -19.50 3.32 8.88
C THR A 83 -19.25 2.87 7.45
N ARG A 84 -18.36 1.88 7.28
CA ARG A 84 -17.91 1.33 6.00
C ARG A 84 -17.27 2.39 5.10
N HIS A 85 -16.56 3.36 5.69
CA HIS A 85 -15.82 4.36 4.94
C HIS A 85 -14.37 3.91 4.73
N PRO A 86 -13.89 3.87 3.48
CA PRO A 86 -12.52 3.44 3.18
C PRO A 86 -11.47 4.48 3.59
N GLU A 87 -11.88 5.74 3.68
CA GLU A 87 -11.09 6.87 4.17
C GLU A 87 -11.88 7.54 5.30
N GLU A 88 -11.25 7.74 6.45
CA GLU A 88 -11.83 8.46 7.56
C GLU A 88 -10.92 9.60 8.02
N LYS A 89 -11.52 10.70 8.47
CA LYS A 89 -10.78 11.68 9.27
C LYS A 89 -10.72 11.14 10.71
N PRO A 90 -9.59 11.28 11.43
CA PRO A 90 -9.52 10.91 12.84
C PRO A 90 -10.35 11.90 13.68
N VAL A 91 -11.69 11.79 13.61
CA VAL A 91 -12.63 12.66 14.34
C VAL A 91 -12.76 12.21 15.79
N ARG A 92 -12.59 10.90 16.05
CA ARG A 92 -12.59 10.35 17.41
C ARG A 92 -11.37 10.91 18.15
N LYS A 93 -11.62 11.64 19.24
CA LYS A 93 -10.59 12.38 19.98
C LYS A 93 -9.42 11.50 20.39
N ASP A 94 -9.71 10.33 20.96
CA ASP A 94 -8.68 9.37 21.39
C ASP A 94 -7.83 8.84 20.24
N LYS A 95 -8.40 8.53 19.08
CA LYS A 95 -7.63 8.09 17.90
C LYS A 95 -6.76 9.21 17.33
N ARG A 96 -7.29 10.43 17.30
CA ARG A 96 -6.51 11.59 16.88
C ARG A 96 -5.36 11.86 17.85
N ASP A 97 -5.65 11.89 19.15
CA ASP A 97 -4.65 12.16 20.18
C ASP A 97 -3.57 11.05 20.18
N GLU A 98 -3.92 9.79 19.89
CA GLU A 98 -2.96 8.68 19.68
C GLU A 98 -2.01 8.93 18.50
N LEU A 99 -2.54 9.29 17.32
CA LEU A 99 -1.71 9.51 16.13
C LEU A 99 -0.80 10.75 16.30
N VAL A 100 -1.29 11.81 16.94
CA VAL A 100 -0.50 13.00 17.25
C VAL A 100 0.66 12.64 18.19
N GLU A 101 0.38 11.90 19.27
CA GLU A 101 1.42 11.45 20.22
C GLU A 101 2.51 10.62 19.53
N VAL A 102 2.13 9.74 18.60
CA VAL A 102 3.06 8.90 17.83
C VAL A 102 3.93 9.75 16.90
N ILE A 103 3.36 10.74 16.22
CA ILE A 103 4.11 11.64 15.33
C ILE A 103 5.07 12.53 16.13
N GLU A 104 4.62 13.08 17.26
CA GLU A 104 5.46 13.86 18.18
C GLU A 104 6.64 13.03 18.70
N ALA A 105 6.39 11.77 19.09
CA ALA A 105 7.46 10.85 19.49
C ALA A 105 8.45 10.55 18.36
N GLY A 106 7.97 10.40 17.12
CA GLY A 106 8.83 10.22 15.95
C GLY A 106 9.71 11.45 15.68
N LEU A 107 9.16 12.66 15.82
CA LEU A 107 9.91 13.91 15.70
C LEU A 107 10.93 14.08 16.83
N GLU A 108 10.61 13.66 18.05
CA GLU A 108 11.54 13.65 19.18
C GLU A 108 12.75 12.77 18.87
N VAL A 109 12.53 11.56 18.33
CA VAL A 109 13.59 10.62 17.92
C VAL A 109 14.48 11.22 16.82
N ILE A 110 13.91 11.79 15.75
CA ILE A 110 14.70 12.31 14.62
C ILE A 110 15.49 13.56 15.00
N ASN A 111 14.93 14.43 15.85
CA ASN A 111 15.58 15.68 16.23
C ASN A 111 16.61 15.50 17.36
N ASN A 112 16.50 14.40 18.12
CA ASN A 112 17.42 14.04 19.19
C ASN A 112 17.95 12.60 18.98
N PRO A 113 18.76 12.38 17.92
CA PRO A 113 19.38 11.07 17.68
C PRO A 113 20.28 10.66 18.86
N ASP A 114 20.34 9.35 19.12
CA ASP A 114 21.29 8.76 20.06
C ASP A 114 22.68 8.65 19.40
N GLU A 115 23.75 8.43 20.18
CA GLU A 115 25.15 8.32 19.65
C GLU A 115 25.30 7.29 18.52
N ASP A 116 24.49 6.23 18.54
CA ASP A 116 24.47 5.18 17.50
C ASP A 116 23.82 5.66 16.19
N ASP A 117 22.82 6.56 16.25
CA ASP A 117 22.18 7.10 15.04
C ASP A 117 23.01 8.23 14.42
N GLU A 118 23.79 8.97 15.22
CA GLU A 118 24.62 10.09 14.75
C GLU A 118 25.73 9.63 13.78
N GLN A 119 26.20 8.38 13.89
CA GLN A 119 27.17 7.80 12.95
C GLN A 119 26.60 7.58 11.54
N GLU A 120 25.29 7.38 11.38
CA GLU A 120 24.64 7.30 10.07
C GLU A 120 24.46 8.69 9.41
N ASP A 121 24.50 9.76 10.21
CA ASP A 121 24.27 11.15 9.78
C ASP A 121 25.55 11.91 9.37
N GLU A 122 26.75 11.41 9.72
CA GLU A 122 28.03 12.07 9.39
C GLU A 122 28.37 12.07 7.87
N ASP A 123 27.69 11.25 7.06
CA ASP A 123 27.90 11.17 5.60
C ASP A 123 27.03 12.16 4.78
N GLY A 124 26.22 13.00 5.45
CA GLY A 124 25.35 13.99 4.80
C GLY A 124 26.08 15.26 4.30
N PRO A 125 25.76 15.80 3.11
CA PRO A 125 26.31 17.07 2.66
C PRO A 125 25.67 18.21 3.47
N LEU A 126 26.50 18.99 4.16
CA LEU A 126 26.17 20.09 5.08
C LEU A 126 25.89 19.64 6.52
N GLY A 127 26.91 19.70 7.37
CA GLY A 127 26.86 19.50 8.82
C GLY A 127 26.04 20.53 9.62
N GLU A 128 24.87 20.94 9.13
CA GLU A 128 23.82 21.58 9.90
C GLU A 128 22.74 20.55 10.25
N LYS A 129 22.48 20.36 11.55
CA LYS A 129 21.44 19.45 12.04
C LYS A 129 20.08 19.91 11.52
N MET A 130 19.54 19.22 10.52
CA MET A 130 18.22 19.56 9.94
C MET A 130 17.12 19.21 10.94
N VAL A 131 16.39 20.23 11.42
CA VAL A 131 15.28 20.04 12.37
C VAL A 131 13.98 19.73 11.63
N PHE A 132 13.35 18.60 11.93
CA PHE A 132 12.06 18.17 11.40
C PHE A 132 10.89 18.68 12.25
N ASN A 133 9.76 18.95 11.61
CA ASN A 133 8.49 19.32 12.25
C ASN A 133 7.31 18.54 11.64
N GLU A 134 6.10 18.73 12.17
CA GLU A 134 4.90 18.02 11.74
C GLU A 134 4.61 18.12 10.23
N ASN A 135 4.93 19.24 9.57
CA ASN A 135 4.68 19.38 8.13
C ASN A 135 5.62 18.54 7.28
N ASP A 136 6.72 18.05 7.86
CA ASP A 136 7.64 17.14 7.20
C ASP A 136 7.16 15.68 7.28
N PHE A 137 6.11 15.37 8.03
CA PHE A 137 5.50 14.04 8.08
C PHE A 137 4.73 13.76 6.78
N ILE A 138 5.09 12.68 6.10
CA ILE A 138 4.53 12.32 4.79
C ILE A 138 3.42 11.28 4.96
N GLU A 139 3.78 10.14 5.54
CA GLU A 139 2.88 9.01 5.74
C GLU A 139 3.34 8.17 6.92
N GLY A 140 2.38 7.46 7.52
CA GLY A 140 2.65 6.47 8.54
C GLY A 140 1.80 5.22 8.36
N TYR A 141 2.29 4.12 8.91
CA TYR A 141 1.60 2.84 8.94
C TYR A 141 1.48 2.36 10.38
N TYR A 142 0.39 1.68 10.71
CA TYR A 142 0.31 1.00 12.00
C TYR A 142 -0.41 -0.34 11.90
N ARG A 143 -0.02 -1.28 12.76
CA ARG A 143 -0.74 -2.54 12.94
C ARG A 143 -0.67 -2.98 14.39
N THR A 144 -1.71 -3.67 14.85
CA THR A 144 -1.82 -4.10 16.24
C THR A 144 -1.86 -5.62 16.34
N GLU A 145 -0.83 -6.18 16.96
CA GLU A 145 -0.79 -7.57 17.41
C GLU A 145 -1.46 -7.63 18.79
N ARG A 146 -2.60 -8.31 18.88
CA ARG A 146 -3.49 -8.26 20.06
C ARG A 146 -2.84 -8.71 21.36
N ASP A 147 -1.79 -9.52 21.28
CA ASP A 147 -1.05 -10.10 22.40
C ASP A 147 0.33 -9.45 22.64
N LYS A 148 0.76 -8.49 21.80
CA LYS A 148 2.09 -7.87 21.89
C LYS A 148 2.07 -6.34 21.96
N GLY A 149 1.27 -5.69 21.12
CA GLY A 149 1.23 -4.23 21.01
C GLY A 149 0.98 -3.73 19.58
N THR A 150 1.19 -2.42 19.40
CA THR A 150 1.04 -1.73 18.12
C THR A 150 2.38 -1.28 17.59
N GLN A 151 2.70 -1.68 16.36
CA GLN A 151 3.84 -1.18 15.59
C GLN A 151 3.43 0.05 14.79
N TYR A 152 4.31 1.04 14.70
CA TYR A 152 4.16 2.21 13.86
C TYR A 152 5.41 2.40 13.01
N GLU A 153 5.22 2.65 11.71
CA GLU A 153 6.27 3.09 10.78
C GLU A 153 5.96 4.53 10.39
N LEU A 154 6.93 5.44 10.52
CA LEU A 154 6.76 6.87 10.26
C LEU A 154 7.79 7.35 9.25
N PHE A 155 7.32 8.04 8.21
CA PHE A 155 8.18 8.58 7.16
C PHE A 155 8.10 10.11 7.16
N PHE A 156 9.25 10.73 7.34
CA PHE A 156 9.41 12.18 7.29
C PHE A 156 10.34 12.57 6.16
N LYS A 157 10.08 13.70 5.54
CA LYS A 157 10.92 14.24 4.46
C LYS A 157 10.78 15.75 4.41
N LYS A 158 11.92 16.41 4.21
CA LYS A 158 11.97 17.83 3.90
C LYS A 158 11.56 18.07 2.46
N ALA A 159 10.86 19.19 2.23
CA ALA A 159 10.57 19.67 0.88
C ALA A 159 11.86 19.70 0.04
N ASP A 160 11.72 19.33 -1.24
CA ASP A 160 12.80 19.31 -2.25
C ASP A 160 13.94 18.29 -2.04
N LEU A 161 13.97 17.53 -0.93
CA LEU A 161 14.91 16.42 -0.74
C LEU A 161 14.33 15.09 -1.21
N MET A 162 15.18 14.13 -1.55
CA MET A 162 14.79 12.75 -1.88
C MET A 162 15.28 11.75 -0.83
N GLU A 163 15.63 12.26 0.34
CA GLU A 163 16.00 11.51 1.53
C GLU A 163 14.83 11.53 2.50
N TYR A 164 14.52 10.37 3.06
CA TYR A 164 13.47 10.19 4.05
C TYR A 164 14.09 9.79 5.39
N ARG A 165 13.57 10.34 6.48
CA ARG A 165 13.79 9.80 7.82
C ARG A 165 12.70 8.79 8.10
N HIS A 166 13.11 7.57 8.43
CA HIS A 166 12.23 6.47 8.76
C HIS A 166 12.39 6.14 10.24
N VAL A 167 11.28 6.14 10.98
CA VAL A 167 11.24 5.79 12.40
C VAL A 167 10.25 4.68 12.63
N THR A 168 10.73 3.59 13.23
CA THR A 168 9.91 2.50 13.71
C THR A 168 9.71 2.66 15.21
N LEU A 169 8.45 2.81 15.63
CA LEU A 169 8.04 2.83 17.03
C LEU A 169 7.21 1.60 17.36
N PHE A 170 7.31 1.12 18.60
CA PHE A 170 6.44 0.07 19.11
C PHE A 170 5.78 0.52 20.41
N ARG A 171 4.46 0.45 20.46
CA ARG A 171 3.67 0.62 21.67
C ARG A 171 3.28 -0.76 22.19
N PRO A 172 4.01 -1.35 23.15
CA PRO A 172 3.51 -2.49 23.90
C PRO A 172 2.29 -2.07 24.74
N PHE A 173 1.88 -2.86 25.72
CA PHE A 173 0.83 -2.47 26.68
C PHE A 173 1.30 -1.40 27.70
N GLY A 174 2.12 -0.44 27.26
CA GLY A 174 2.81 0.59 28.04
C GLY A 174 3.22 1.80 27.19
N PRO A 175 4.35 2.46 27.49
CA PRO A 175 4.81 3.64 26.74
C PRO A 175 5.28 3.28 25.32
N LEU A 176 5.28 4.27 24.42
CA LEU A 176 5.93 4.15 23.11
C LEU A 176 7.43 3.92 23.27
N MET A 177 7.99 3.04 22.45
CA MET A 177 9.40 2.69 22.45
C MET A 177 9.97 2.86 21.05
N LYS A 178 11.13 3.51 20.95
CA LYS A 178 11.93 3.54 19.72
C LYS A 178 12.44 2.13 19.43
N VAL A 179 12.20 1.63 18.22
CA VAL A 179 12.78 0.37 17.74
C VAL A 179 13.91 0.65 16.75
N LYS A 180 13.69 1.57 15.81
CA LYS A 180 14.64 1.91 14.76
C LYS A 180 14.48 3.37 14.34
N SER A 181 15.58 4.00 13.96
CA SER A 181 15.63 5.29 13.29
C SER A 181 16.69 5.19 12.20
N GLU A 182 16.38 5.55 10.95
CA GLU A 182 17.32 5.44 9.84
C GLU A 182 17.06 6.50 8.75
N MET A 183 18.07 6.71 7.91
CA MET A 183 17.96 7.50 6.69
C MET A 183 17.74 6.59 5.48
N ILE A 184 16.72 6.88 4.68
CA ILE A 184 16.45 6.17 3.42
C ILE A 184 16.65 7.15 2.25
N ASP A 185 17.77 7.02 1.54
CA ASP A 185 18.01 7.71 0.29
C ASP A 185 17.37 6.94 -0.88
N ILE A 186 16.33 7.54 -1.48
CA ILE A 186 15.66 6.97 -2.64
C ILE A 186 16.14 7.55 -3.97
N THR A 187 17.16 8.42 -3.99
CA THR A 187 17.62 9.18 -5.18
C THR A 187 17.98 8.28 -6.37
N ARG A 188 18.67 7.16 -6.11
CA ARG A 188 19.21 6.25 -7.14
C ARG A 188 18.34 5.02 -7.43
N SER A 189 17.26 4.84 -6.68
CA SER A 189 16.41 3.64 -6.78
C SER A 189 15.50 3.72 -8.00
N ILE A 190 15.85 2.94 -9.03
CA ILE A 190 15.03 2.79 -10.24
C ILE A 190 13.93 1.76 -9.99
N ILE A 191 12.71 2.05 -10.46
CA ILE A 191 11.62 1.06 -10.48
C ILE A 191 11.43 0.56 -11.91
N ASN A 192 11.47 -0.76 -12.10
CA ASN A 192 11.02 -1.40 -13.32
C ASN A 192 9.54 -1.76 -13.20
N ILE A 193 8.67 -1.01 -13.87
CA ILE A 193 7.23 -1.30 -13.92
C ILE A 193 7.01 -2.37 -15.00
N ILE A 194 6.47 -3.52 -14.62
CA ILE A 194 6.28 -4.67 -15.50
C ILE A 194 4.80 -4.87 -15.78
N VAL A 195 4.42 -4.69 -17.05
CA VAL A 195 3.03 -4.73 -17.51
C VAL A 195 2.85 -5.87 -18.52
N PRO A 196 2.20 -6.98 -18.14
CA PRO A 196 1.78 -8.00 -19.08
C PRO A 196 0.52 -7.51 -19.84
N LEU A 197 0.47 -7.72 -21.15
CA LEU A 197 -0.58 -7.14 -22.00
C LEU A 197 -0.97 -8.07 -23.16
N ALA A 198 -2.26 -8.13 -23.49
CA ALA A 198 -2.79 -8.73 -24.71
C ALA A 198 -4.05 -7.99 -25.15
N GLU A 199 -4.16 -7.63 -26.43
CA GLU A 199 -5.34 -7.02 -27.11
C GLU A 199 -5.88 -5.68 -26.54
N ARG A 200 -5.61 -5.34 -25.28
CA ARG A 200 -6.11 -4.20 -24.49
C ARG A 200 -5.42 -2.88 -24.87
N THR A 201 -5.42 -2.53 -26.16
CA THR A 201 -4.65 -1.37 -26.64
C THR A 201 -5.22 -0.02 -26.20
N GLU A 202 -6.54 0.12 -26.02
CA GLU A 202 -7.11 1.35 -25.45
C GLU A 202 -6.72 1.53 -23.98
N ALA A 203 -6.80 0.47 -23.19
CA ALA A 203 -6.37 0.49 -21.78
C ALA A 203 -4.88 0.83 -21.69
N PHE A 204 -4.04 0.29 -22.58
CA PHE A 204 -2.62 0.63 -22.62
C PHE A 204 -2.38 2.10 -22.99
N ALA A 205 -3.18 2.69 -23.88
CA ALA A 205 -3.09 4.11 -24.18
C ALA A 205 -3.44 4.97 -22.94
N GLN A 206 -4.50 4.60 -22.20
CA GLN A 206 -4.88 5.27 -20.95
C GLN A 206 -3.79 5.12 -19.87
N PHE A 207 -3.24 3.92 -19.71
CA PHE A 207 -2.09 3.65 -18.83
C PHE A 207 -0.90 4.54 -19.19
N MET A 208 -0.58 4.66 -20.48
CA MET A 208 0.54 5.47 -20.94
C MET A 208 0.32 6.97 -20.72
N GLN A 209 -0.92 7.45 -20.64
CA GLN A 209 -1.21 8.82 -20.23
C GLN A 209 -0.81 9.05 -18.76
N ASN A 210 -1.27 8.20 -17.85
CA ASN A 210 -0.86 8.26 -16.44
C ASN A 210 0.65 8.06 -16.27
N PHE A 211 1.25 7.12 -17.01
CA PHE A 211 2.70 6.88 -17.02
C PHE A 211 3.49 8.12 -17.47
N ARG A 212 3.05 8.84 -18.51
CA ARG A 212 3.72 10.08 -18.94
C ARG A 212 3.71 11.11 -17.82
N ASP A 213 2.55 11.34 -17.21
CA ASP A 213 2.40 12.39 -16.19
C ASP A 213 3.16 12.05 -14.91
N VAL A 214 3.18 10.79 -14.49
CA VAL A 214 3.80 10.36 -13.24
C VAL A 214 5.25 9.93 -13.42
N CYS A 215 5.54 9.04 -14.36
CA CYS A 215 6.87 8.44 -14.50
C CYS A 215 7.83 9.33 -15.30
N ILE A 216 7.36 10.02 -16.34
CA ILE A 216 8.23 10.81 -17.23
C ILE A 216 8.36 12.24 -16.73
N HIS A 217 7.24 12.88 -16.36
CA HIS A 217 7.26 14.28 -15.94
C HIS A 217 7.65 14.48 -14.47
N GLN A 218 7.20 13.60 -13.57
CA GLN A 218 7.43 13.74 -12.12
C GLN A 218 8.61 12.90 -11.61
N ASP A 219 8.51 11.57 -11.61
CA ASP A 219 9.49 10.71 -10.92
C ASP A 219 10.83 10.54 -11.65
N LYS A 220 10.79 10.39 -12.99
CA LYS A 220 11.94 10.29 -13.92
C LYS A 220 12.88 9.09 -13.72
N ARG A 221 12.68 8.24 -12.71
CA ARG A 221 13.58 7.11 -12.37
C ARG A 221 12.85 5.79 -12.53
N ILE A 222 12.22 5.65 -13.69
CA ILE A 222 11.37 4.53 -14.03
C ILE A 222 11.87 3.89 -15.32
N HIS A 223 11.82 2.57 -15.36
CA HIS A 223 11.90 1.77 -16.57
C HIS A 223 10.57 1.06 -16.78
N LEU A 224 10.08 0.98 -18.02
CA LEU A 224 8.85 0.27 -18.36
C LEU A 224 9.16 -1.03 -19.11
N THR A 225 8.79 -2.17 -18.56
CA THR A 225 8.84 -3.46 -19.27
C THR A 225 7.43 -3.88 -19.67
N VAL A 226 7.11 -3.82 -20.97
CA VAL A 226 5.85 -4.33 -21.52
C VAL A 226 6.08 -5.74 -22.05
N VAL A 227 5.32 -6.72 -21.55
CA VAL A 227 5.33 -8.09 -22.06
C VAL A 227 4.05 -8.36 -22.82
N TYR A 228 4.14 -8.32 -24.15
CA TYR A 228 3.00 -8.40 -25.05
C TYR A 228 2.76 -9.82 -25.56
N PHE A 229 1.55 -10.32 -25.40
CA PHE A 229 1.11 -11.64 -25.88
C PHE A 229 0.31 -11.50 -27.18
N GLY A 230 0.63 -12.35 -28.15
CA GLY A 230 -0.03 -12.39 -29.45
C GLY A 230 0.50 -11.37 -30.46
N LYS A 231 -0.15 -11.34 -31.63
CA LYS A 231 0.21 -10.47 -32.77
C LYS A 231 -0.79 -9.33 -32.99
N GLU A 232 -2.07 -9.59 -32.75
CA GLU A 232 -3.11 -8.58 -32.81
C GLU A 232 -2.79 -7.45 -31.83
N GLY A 233 -3.00 -6.19 -32.20
CA GLY A 233 -2.71 -5.02 -31.35
C GLY A 233 -1.24 -4.66 -31.12
N LEU A 234 -0.28 -5.55 -31.39
CA LEU A 234 1.16 -5.31 -31.13
C LEU A 234 1.69 -4.08 -31.88
N SER A 235 1.29 -3.87 -33.13
CA SER A 235 1.70 -2.69 -33.92
C SER A 235 1.21 -1.39 -33.30
N LYS A 236 0.00 -1.37 -32.72
CA LYS A 236 -0.55 -0.22 -32.01
C LYS A 236 0.23 0.06 -30.72
N VAL A 237 0.55 -0.96 -29.95
CA VAL A 237 1.40 -0.82 -28.74
C VAL A 237 2.77 -0.25 -29.09
N LYS A 238 3.41 -0.74 -30.15
CA LYS A 238 4.67 -0.18 -30.65
C LYS A 238 4.52 1.29 -31.01
N SER A 239 3.48 1.64 -31.77
CA SER A 239 3.20 3.03 -32.15
C SER A 239 2.98 3.95 -30.94
N ILE A 240 2.31 3.48 -29.88
CA ILE A 240 2.12 4.24 -28.64
C ILE A 240 3.48 4.49 -27.96
N LEU A 241 4.33 3.47 -27.83
CA LEU A 241 5.68 3.59 -27.25
C LEU A 241 6.59 4.51 -28.08
N GLU A 242 6.53 4.39 -29.42
CA GLU A 242 7.28 5.25 -30.36
C GLU A 242 6.81 6.71 -30.27
N SER A 243 5.50 6.96 -30.16
CA SER A 243 4.95 8.31 -29.93
C SER A 243 5.49 8.90 -28.62
N VAL A 244 5.44 8.15 -27.51
CA VAL A 244 6.02 8.57 -26.22
C VAL A 244 7.49 8.92 -26.38
N THR A 245 8.25 8.09 -27.07
CA THR A 245 9.69 8.30 -27.33
C THR A 245 9.92 9.59 -28.11
N SER A 246 9.16 9.83 -29.18
CA SER A 246 9.32 11.00 -30.03
C SER A 246 8.88 12.31 -29.36
N GLU A 247 7.85 12.27 -28.51
CA GLU A 247 7.27 13.45 -27.88
C GLU A 247 7.97 13.84 -26.58
N SER A 248 8.51 12.87 -25.83
CA SER A 248 9.08 13.09 -24.49
C SER A 248 10.55 12.70 -24.34
N ASN A 249 11.19 12.20 -25.40
CA ASN A 249 12.57 11.69 -25.39
C ASN A 249 12.80 10.58 -24.34
N PHE A 250 11.75 9.79 -24.05
CA PHE A 250 11.81 8.69 -23.10
C PHE A 250 12.20 7.39 -23.78
N HIS A 251 13.39 6.87 -23.47
CA HIS A 251 13.95 5.63 -24.05
C HIS A 251 14.05 4.47 -23.05
N ASN A 252 13.65 4.68 -21.79
CA ASN A 252 13.78 3.69 -20.72
C ASN A 252 12.61 2.70 -20.72
N TYR A 253 12.46 1.95 -21.82
CA TYR A 253 11.47 0.88 -21.90
C TYR A 253 12.02 -0.36 -22.61
N THR A 254 11.36 -1.49 -22.38
CA THR A 254 11.60 -2.77 -23.02
C THR A 254 10.28 -3.37 -23.44
N LEU A 255 10.17 -3.76 -24.71
CA LEU A 255 9.02 -4.48 -25.23
C LEU A 255 9.42 -5.93 -25.54
N VAL A 256 8.88 -6.88 -24.79
CA VAL A 256 9.05 -8.31 -25.02
C VAL A 256 7.78 -8.83 -25.69
N SER A 257 7.89 -9.43 -26.89
CA SER A 257 6.75 -10.01 -27.60
C SER A 257 6.79 -11.54 -27.49
N LEU A 258 5.67 -12.12 -27.07
CA LEU A 258 5.45 -13.55 -26.91
C LEU A 258 4.33 -13.98 -27.86
N ASN A 259 4.59 -14.99 -28.70
CA ASN A 259 3.57 -15.58 -29.55
C ASN A 259 2.88 -16.76 -28.84
N GLU A 260 2.29 -16.45 -27.68
CA GLU A 260 1.58 -17.37 -26.77
C GLU A 260 0.23 -16.74 -26.38
N GLU A 261 -0.71 -17.53 -25.86
CA GLU A 261 -1.92 -17.00 -25.22
C GLU A 261 -1.57 -16.22 -23.94
N PHE A 262 -2.39 -15.23 -23.60
CA PHE A 262 -2.14 -14.38 -22.43
C PHE A 262 -2.15 -15.20 -21.13
N ASN A 263 -1.05 -15.11 -20.38
CA ASN A 263 -0.97 -15.58 -19.01
C ASN A 263 -0.21 -14.55 -18.17
N ARG A 264 -0.88 -14.04 -17.14
CA ARG A 264 -0.37 -12.93 -16.31
C ARG A 264 0.92 -13.30 -15.57
N GLY A 265 0.93 -14.42 -14.84
CA GLY A 265 2.11 -14.89 -14.11
C GLY A 265 3.30 -15.18 -15.03
N ARG A 266 3.05 -15.76 -16.21
CA ARG A 266 4.05 -15.94 -17.28
C ARG A 266 4.62 -14.61 -17.74
N GLY A 267 3.76 -13.64 -18.01
CA GLY A 267 4.17 -12.32 -18.47
C GLY A 267 5.05 -11.59 -17.46
N LEU A 268 4.64 -11.58 -16.19
CA LEU A 268 5.40 -10.97 -15.11
C LEU A 268 6.74 -11.69 -14.88
N ASN A 269 6.78 -13.02 -14.92
CA ASN A 269 8.03 -13.78 -14.79
C ASN A 269 8.99 -13.50 -15.96
N VAL A 270 8.49 -13.45 -17.20
CA VAL A 270 9.29 -13.09 -18.37
C VAL A 270 9.82 -11.66 -18.25
N GLY A 271 8.98 -10.71 -17.84
CA GLY A 271 9.37 -9.32 -17.66
C GLY A 271 10.44 -9.15 -16.58
N ALA A 272 10.30 -9.84 -15.44
CA ALA A 272 11.29 -9.82 -14.36
C ALA A 272 12.65 -10.37 -14.81
N ARG A 273 12.63 -11.40 -15.67
CA ARG A 273 13.84 -12.04 -16.21
C ARG A 273 14.45 -11.31 -17.40
N ALA A 274 13.67 -10.49 -18.11
CA ALA A 274 14.15 -9.65 -19.20
C ALA A 274 15.08 -8.52 -18.71
N TRP A 275 15.02 -8.18 -17.42
CA TRP A 275 15.98 -7.26 -16.80
C TRP A 275 17.36 -7.90 -16.66
N ASP A 276 18.36 -7.27 -17.27
CA ASP A 276 19.76 -7.70 -17.33
C ASP A 276 20.75 -6.71 -16.68
N LYS A 277 20.27 -5.56 -16.18
CA LYS A 277 21.10 -4.46 -15.65
C LYS A 277 21.40 -4.59 -14.14
N GLY A 278 21.42 -5.81 -13.60
CA GLY A 278 21.68 -6.08 -12.18
C GLY A 278 20.43 -6.05 -11.30
N GLU A 279 20.56 -5.57 -10.06
CA GLU A 279 19.46 -5.48 -9.09
C GLU A 279 18.50 -4.34 -9.46
N VAL A 280 17.21 -4.55 -9.25
CA VAL A 280 16.18 -3.53 -9.49
C VAL A 280 14.95 -3.77 -8.63
N LEU A 281 14.32 -2.68 -8.19
CA LEU A 281 12.99 -2.75 -7.60
C LEU A 281 11.96 -2.93 -8.72
N MET A 282 11.20 -4.01 -8.69
CA MET A 282 10.18 -4.30 -9.69
C MET A 282 8.81 -3.95 -9.14
N PHE A 283 7.98 -3.27 -9.93
CA PHE A 283 6.56 -3.11 -9.66
C PHE A 283 5.76 -3.96 -10.66
N PHE A 284 5.12 -5.01 -10.17
CA PHE A 284 4.19 -5.82 -10.98
C PHE A 284 2.86 -5.09 -11.07
N CYS A 285 2.45 -4.75 -12.30
CA CYS A 285 1.39 -3.79 -12.53
C CYS A 285 0.44 -4.28 -13.63
N ASP A 286 -0.86 -4.16 -13.39
CA ASP A 286 -1.86 -4.39 -14.43
C ASP A 286 -2.06 -3.12 -15.26
N VAL A 287 -2.44 -3.27 -16.53
CA VAL A 287 -2.65 -2.12 -17.42
C VAL A 287 -3.78 -1.19 -16.95
N ASP A 288 -4.70 -1.70 -16.13
CA ASP A 288 -5.85 -0.95 -15.58
C ASP A 288 -5.54 -0.28 -14.23
N ILE A 289 -4.28 -0.26 -13.80
CA ILE A 289 -3.84 0.46 -12.61
C ILE A 289 -3.57 1.92 -12.95
N TYR A 290 -4.15 2.81 -12.15
CA TYR A 290 -3.80 4.22 -12.09
C TYR A 290 -3.01 4.48 -10.81
N PHE A 291 -1.88 5.17 -10.91
CA PHE A 291 -1.04 5.44 -9.75
C PHE A 291 -0.49 6.87 -9.73
N SER A 292 0.09 7.26 -8.59
CA SER A 292 0.68 8.57 -8.30
C SER A 292 2.19 8.48 -8.13
N ALA A 293 2.88 9.62 -8.12
CA ALA A 293 4.33 9.67 -7.86
C ALA A 293 4.64 9.29 -6.40
N GLU A 294 3.75 9.64 -5.48
CA GLU A 294 3.82 9.30 -4.06
C GLU A 294 3.82 7.79 -3.87
N PHE A 295 2.95 7.06 -4.57
CA PHE A 295 2.96 5.59 -4.52
C PHE A 295 4.31 4.99 -4.96
N LEU A 296 4.94 5.54 -6.00
CA LEU A 296 6.25 5.06 -6.43
C LEU A 296 7.32 5.29 -5.35
N ASN A 297 7.20 6.35 -4.56
CA ASN A 297 8.04 6.55 -3.39
C ASN A 297 7.72 5.51 -2.30
N SER A 298 6.45 5.25 -1.99
CA SER A 298 6.07 4.21 -1.03
C SER A 298 6.61 2.84 -1.43
N CYS A 299 6.69 2.52 -2.74
CA CYS A 299 7.37 1.31 -3.20
C CYS A 299 8.85 1.24 -2.82
N ARG A 300 9.58 2.36 -2.92
CA ARG A 300 11.01 2.43 -2.56
C ARG A 300 11.24 2.38 -1.06
N LEU A 301 10.31 2.94 -0.27
CA LEU A 301 10.38 2.99 1.19
C LEU A 301 10.04 1.64 1.85
N ASN A 302 9.14 0.86 1.23
CA ASN A 302 8.58 -0.35 1.83
C ASN A 302 9.14 -1.67 1.27
N ALA A 303 10.07 -1.61 0.32
CA ALA A 303 10.78 -2.77 -0.19
C ALA A 303 12.28 -2.64 0.09
N GLU A 304 12.90 -3.73 0.53
CA GLU A 304 14.34 -3.78 0.84
C GLU A 304 14.87 -5.18 0.53
N PRO A 305 15.96 -5.32 -0.26
CA PRO A 305 16.45 -6.63 -0.68
C PRO A 305 16.75 -7.53 0.51
N GLY A 306 16.20 -8.74 0.50
CA GLY A 306 16.40 -9.75 1.53
C GLY A 306 15.73 -9.46 2.88
N LYS A 307 14.99 -8.34 3.02
CA LYS A 307 14.35 -7.96 4.28
C LYS A 307 12.86 -7.67 4.15
N LYS A 308 12.44 -6.86 3.17
CA LYS A 308 11.06 -6.37 3.05
C LYS A 308 10.52 -6.51 1.63
N VAL A 309 9.30 -7.00 1.52
CA VAL A 309 8.52 -6.98 0.28
C VAL A 309 7.23 -6.19 0.47
N PHE A 310 6.89 -5.35 -0.51
CA PHE A 310 5.72 -4.48 -0.43
C PHE A 310 4.55 -5.03 -1.25
N TYR A 311 3.41 -5.20 -0.58
CA TYR A 311 2.13 -5.64 -1.15
C TYR A 311 1.06 -4.56 -0.91
N PRO A 312 1.06 -3.47 -1.69
CA PRO A 312 0.09 -2.40 -1.54
C PRO A 312 -1.34 -2.90 -1.80
N VAL A 313 -2.29 -2.42 -1.00
CA VAL A 313 -3.72 -2.69 -1.20
C VAL A 313 -4.31 -1.56 -2.05
N VAL A 314 -4.82 -1.94 -3.22
CA VAL A 314 -5.36 -1.00 -4.21
C VAL A 314 -6.79 -0.62 -3.88
N PHE A 315 -7.18 0.61 -4.22
CA PHE A 315 -8.59 1.00 -4.22
C PHE A 315 -9.23 0.61 -5.54
N SER A 316 -10.18 -0.31 -5.52
CA SER A 316 -10.88 -0.76 -6.73
C SER A 316 -12.14 0.06 -6.97
N LEU A 317 -12.19 0.74 -8.11
CA LEU A 317 -13.37 1.49 -8.51
C LEU A 317 -14.48 0.54 -8.97
N TYR A 318 -15.71 0.92 -8.65
CA TYR A 318 -16.90 0.24 -9.13
C TYR A 318 -17.21 0.57 -10.59
N ASN A 319 -18.17 -0.14 -11.17
CA ASN A 319 -18.63 0.10 -12.53
C ASN A 319 -19.18 1.53 -12.67
N PRO A 320 -18.52 2.41 -13.46
CA PRO A 320 -18.94 3.80 -13.59
C PRO A 320 -20.34 3.91 -14.22
N ALA A 321 -20.77 2.94 -15.04
CA ALA A 321 -22.10 2.92 -15.61
C ALA A 321 -23.20 2.70 -14.56
N ILE A 322 -22.88 2.08 -13.42
CA ILE A 322 -23.81 1.89 -12.30
C ILE A 322 -23.69 3.05 -11.31
N VAL A 323 -22.47 3.40 -10.90
CA VAL A 323 -22.21 4.47 -9.92
C VAL A 323 -22.75 5.81 -10.39
N TYR A 324 -22.59 6.12 -11.67
CA TYR A 324 -23.00 7.39 -12.27
C TYR A 324 -24.25 7.24 -13.15
N ALA A 325 -25.09 6.23 -12.93
CA ALA A 325 -26.27 5.96 -13.74
C ALA A 325 -27.28 7.13 -13.83
N SER A 326 -27.22 8.08 -12.89
CA SER A 326 -28.04 9.30 -12.90
C SER A 326 -27.46 10.44 -13.75
N GLN A 327 -26.29 10.26 -14.33
CA GLN A 327 -25.61 11.22 -15.20
C GLN A 327 -25.59 10.68 -16.63
N ASP A 328 -25.70 11.57 -17.62
CA ASP A 328 -25.69 11.17 -19.04
C ASP A 328 -24.34 10.56 -19.46
N VAL A 329 -23.26 11.06 -18.86
CA VAL A 329 -21.88 10.61 -19.12
C VAL A 329 -21.14 10.52 -17.79
N PRO A 330 -20.45 9.40 -17.49
CA PRO A 330 -19.58 9.32 -16.32
C PRO A 330 -18.51 10.43 -16.34
N PRO A 331 -18.12 10.95 -15.17
CA PRO A 331 -17.08 11.97 -15.10
C PRO A 331 -15.72 11.42 -15.58
N PRO A 332 -14.76 12.29 -15.98
CA PRO A 332 -13.41 11.86 -16.33
C PRO A 332 -12.75 11.02 -15.22
N VAL A 333 -11.82 10.14 -15.59
CA VAL A 333 -11.17 9.18 -14.66
C VAL A 333 -10.61 9.91 -13.44
N GLU A 334 -9.95 11.05 -13.62
CA GLU A 334 -9.32 11.83 -12.57
C GLU A 334 -10.30 12.29 -11.48
N GLN A 335 -11.57 12.50 -11.85
CA GLN A 335 -12.63 12.86 -10.91
C GLN A 335 -13.27 11.64 -10.22
N GLN A 336 -13.06 10.44 -10.77
CA GLN A 336 -13.51 9.18 -10.17
C GLN A 336 -12.54 8.66 -9.10
N LEU A 337 -11.28 9.14 -9.07
CA LEU A 337 -10.22 8.73 -8.13
C LEU A 337 -10.46 9.22 -6.70
N VAL A 338 -11.55 8.77 -6.08
CA VAL A 338 -11.98 9.16 -4.74
C VAL A 338 -12.24 7.94 -3.87
N HIS A 339 -11.82 8.00 -2.61
CA HIS A 339 -12.05 6.97 -1.61
C HIS A 339 -13.42 7.15 -0.96
N LYS A 340 -14.49 6.70 -1.62
CA LYS A 340 -15.84 6.70 -1.05
C LYS A 340 -16.43 5.30 -1.10
N LYS A 341 -17.30 5.02 -0.13
CA LYS A 341 -18.03 3.75 -0.01
C LYS A 341 -18.87 3.42 -1.25
N ASP A 342 -19.32 4.44 -1.97
CA ASP A 342 -20.17 4.34 -3.16
C ASP A 342 -19.37 4.36 -4.47
N SER A 343 -18.09 4.74 -4.45
CA SER A 343 -17.20 4.76 -5.62
C SER A 343 -16.32 3.51 -5.74
N GLY A 344 -16.02 2.83 -4.63
CA GLY A 344 -15.16 1.64 -4.66
C GLY A 344 -14.90 1.04 -3.28
N PHE A 345 -13.86 0.22 -3.19
CA PHE A 345 -13.42 -0.45 -1.96
C PHE A 345 -11.93 -0.81 -1.99
N TRP A 346 -11.32 -0.96 -0.82
CA TRP A 346 -9.97 -1.52 -0.70
C TRP A 346 -9.97 -3.02 -1.03
N ARG A 347 -9.22 -3.43 -2.05
CA ARG A 347 -9.16 -4.84 -2.48
C ARG A 347 -8.17 -5.64 -1.64
N ASP A 348 -8.57 -5.93 -0.41
CA ASP A 348 -7.79 -6.68 0.58
C ASP A 348 -7.56 -8.17 0.26
N PHE A 349 -8.29 -8.72 -0.71
CA PHE A 349 -8.12 -10.09 -1.21
C PHE A 349 -7.24 -10.21 -2.47
N GLY A 350 -6.73 -9.09 -3.01
CA GLY A 350 -5.86 -9.09 -4.19
C GLY A 350 -4.37 -9.01 -3.85
N PHE A 351 -3.52 -9.77 -4.55
CA PHE A 351 -2.06 -9.79 -4.34
C PHE A 351 -1.27 -9.52 -5.64
N GLY A 352 -1.97 -9.15 -6.71
CA GLY A 352 -1.38 -8.96 -8.03
C GLY A 352 -0.41 -7.79 -8.15
N MET A 353 -0.60 -6.73 -7.35
CA MET A 353 0.23 -5.53 -7.34
C MET A 353 1.22 -5.62 -6.20
N THR A 354 2.51 -5.59 -6.53
CA THR A 354 3.59 -5.74 -5.55
C THR A 354 4.87 -5.05 -6.01
N CYS A 355 5.58 -4.46 -5.04
CA CYS A 355 6.90 -3.89 -5.21
C CYS A 355 7.92 -4.78 -4.49
N GLN A 356 8.83 -5.37 -5.27
CA GLN A 356 9.77 -6.39 -4.79
C GLN A 356 11.09 -6.32 -5.54
N TYR A 357 12.19 -6.62 -4.87
CA TYR A 357 13.48 -6.70 -5.53
C TYR A 357 13.60 -7.96 -6.39
N ARG A 358 14.37 -7.85 -7.47
CA ARG A 358 14.56 -8.94 -8.42
C ARG A 358 15.26 -10.12 -7.78
N SER A 359 16.28 -9.89 -6.95
CA SER A 359 16.94 -10.97 -6.18
C SER A 359 15.96 -11.76 -5.32
N ASP A 360 15.10 -11.08 -4.57
CA ASP A 360 14.11 -11.73 -3.69
C ASP A 360 13.13 -12.59 -4.50
N PHE A 361 12.56 -12.02 -5.56
CA PHE A 361 11.66 -12.72 -6.47
C PHE A 361 12.30 -14.00 -7.06
N LEU A 362 13.56 -13.91 -7.47
CA LEU A 362 14.29 -15.07 -8.00
C LEU A 362 14.62 -16.10 -6.93
N THR A 363 14.96 -15.64 -5.72
CA THR A 363 15.34 -16.49 -4.57
C THR A 363 14.17 -17.36 -4.10
N ILE A 364 12.96 -16.80 -4.06
CA ILE A 364 11.75 -17.57 -3.74
C ILE A 364 11.24 -18.43 -4.90
N GLY A 365 11.93 -18.43 -6.05
CA GLY A 365 11.61 -19.23 -7.23
C GLY A 365 10.53 -18.64 -8.14
N GLY A 366 10.14 -17.38 -7.94
CA GLY A 366 9.18 -16.65 -8.78
C GLY A 366 7.79 -17.27 -8.87
N PHE A 367 7.09 -17.04 -9.97
CA PHE A 367 5.76 -17.64 -10.21
C PHE A 367 5.84 -19.15 -10.44
N ASP A 368 4.81 -19.86 -10.01
CA ASP A 368 4.60 -21.24 -10.42
C ASP A 368 4.11 -21.27 -11.87
N MET A 369 4.93 -21.84 -12.76
CA MET A 369 4.67 -21.88 -14.20
C MET A 369 3.70 -23.01 -14.59
N GLU A 370 3.33 -23.88 -13.66
CA GLU A 370 2.34 -24.94 -13.88
C GLU A 370 0.90 -24.43 -13.74
N VAL A 371 0.70 -23.25 -13.15
CA VAL A 371 -0.61 -22.60 -13.05
C VAL A 371 -1.09 -22.20 -14.46
N LYS A 372 -2.01 -23.00 -15.00
CA LYS A 372 -2.70 -22.73 -16.27
C LYS A 372 -4.00 -21.96 -16.02
N GLY A 373 -4.28 -21.00 -16.89
CA GLY A 373 -5.51 -20.20 -16.83
C GLY A 373 -5.41 -18.98 -15.90
N TRP A 374 -6.55 -18.56 -15.36
CA TRP A 374 -6.68 -17.35 -14.54
C TRP A 374 -6.85 -17.66 -13.05
N GLY A 375 -6.14 -16.89 -12.22
CA GLY A 375 -6.35 -16.81 -10.78
C GLY A 375 -5.46 -17.73 -9.95
N GLY A 376 -5.09 -17.24 -8.77
CA GLY A 376 -4.31 -17.96 -7.77
C GLY A 376 -2.80 -17.79 -7.91
N GLU A 377 -2.29 -17.29 -9.04
CA GLU A 377 -0.85 -17.12 -9.24
C GLU A 377 -0.25 -16.06 -8.31
N ASP A 378 -1.01 -15.01 -8.03
CA ASP A 378 -0.65 -13.93 -7.13
C ASP A 378 -0.67 -14.39 -5.66
N VAL A 379 -1.70 -15.15 -5.28
CA VAL A 379 -1.80 -15.80 -3.95
C VAL A 379 -0.64 -16.76 -3.73
N HIS A 380 -0.30 -17.59 -4.73
CA HIS A 380 0.82 -18.52 -4.62
C HIS A 380 2.17 -17.79 -4.46
N LEU A 381 2.42 -16.73 -5.24
CA LEU A 381 3.62 -15.91 -5.07
C LEU A 381 3.66 -15.28 -3.67
N TYR A 382 2.55 -14.73 -3.22
CA TYR A 382 2.43 -14.13 -1.89
C TYR A 382 2.76 -15.13 -0.77
N ARG A 383 2.17 -16.34 -0.83
CA ARG A 383 2.46 -17.42 0.13
C ARG A 383 3.93 -17.83 0.16
N LYS A 384 4.63 -17.80 -0.99
CA LYS A 384 6.08 -18.08 -1.02
C LYS A 384 6.86 -17.07 -0.19
N TYR A 385 6.50 -15.79 -0.21
CA TYR A 385 7.10 -14.78 0.66
C TYR A 385 6.78 -15.03 2.14
N LEU A 386 5.53 -15.36 2.46
CA LEU A 386 5.10 -15.67 3.84
C LEU A 386 5.79 -16.90 4.45
N HIS A 387 6.31 -17.81 3.62
CA HIS A 387 7.10 -18.96 4.09
C HIS A 387 8.58 -18.63 4.29
N GLY A 388 9.04 -17.46 3.82
CA GLY A 388 10.39 -16.95 4.00
C GLY A 388 10.56 -16.18 5.32
N ASP A 389 11.71 -15.51 5.44
CA ASP A 389 12.04 -14.66 6.60
C ASP A 389 11.84 -13.15 6.28
N LEU A 390 11.33 -12.82 5.08
CA LEU A 390 11.05 -11.45 4.66
C LEU A 390 9.80 -10.91 5.38
N ILE A 391 9.85 -9.66 5.81
CA ILE A 391 8.71 -8.92 6.32
C ILE A 391 7.82 -8.52 5.15
N VAL A 392 6.54 -8.83 5.25
CA VAL A 392 5.54 -8.42 4.25
C VAL A 392 4.86 -7.15 4.71
N ILE A 393 5.13 -6.05 4.02
CA ILE A 393 4.44 -4.78 4.24
C ILE A 393 3.18 -4.75 3.38
N ARG A 394 2.00 -4.85 4.01
CA ARG A 394 0.69 -4.82 3.35
C ARG A 394 -0.17 -3.72 3.93
N THR A 395 -0.50 -2.69 3.15
CA THR A 395 -1.28 -1.51 3.60
C THR A 395 -2.12 -0.90 2.48
N PRO A 396 -3.29 -0.29 2.76
CA PRO A 396 -3.98 0.62 1.84
C PRO A 396 -3.06 1.71 1.30
N VAL A 397 -3.09 1.93 -0.01
CA VAL A 397 -2.33 3.01 -0.65
C VAL A 397 -3.28 3.99 -1.34
N PRO A 398 -3.42 5.22 -0.84
CA PRO A 398 -4.33 6.24 -1.38
C PRO A 398 -4.04 6.63 -2.83
N GLY A 399 -2.78 6.52 -3.23
CA GLY A 399 -2.31 6.89 -4.55
C GLY A 399 -2.39 5.77 -5.59
N LEU A 400 -3.11 4.67 -5.32
CA LEU A 400 -3.13 3.46 -6.15
C LEU A 400 -4.55 2.94 -6.38
N PHE A 401 -5.03 3.07 -7.61
CA PHE A 401 -6.39 2.72 -8.02
C PHE A 401 -6.37 1.61 -9.07
N HIS A 402 -7.33 0.70 -8.97
CA HIS A 402 -7.67 -0.21 -10.05
C HIS A 402 -8.93 0.33 -10.74
N LEU A 403 -8.76 0.76 -11.99
CA LEU A 403 -9.87 1.25 -12.80
C LEU A 403 -10.81 0.08 -13.10
N TRP A 404 -12.12 0.36 -13.10
CA TRP A 404 -13.07 -0.68 -13.44
C TRP A 404 -12.91 -1.08 -14.91
N HIS A 405 -12.89 -2.38 -15.16
CA HIS A 405 -13.03 -2.92 -16.50
C HIS A 405 -13.93 -4.15 -16.44
N GLU A 406 -14.57 -4.45 -17.57
CA GLU A 406 -15.38 -5.66 -17.67
C GLU A 406 -14.50 -6.90 -17.44
N LYS A 407 -14.97 -7.79 -16.56
CA LYS A 407 -14.37 -9.11 -16.35
C LYS A 407 -15.21 -10.17 -17.06
N ARG A 408 -14.54 -11.00 -17.86
CA ARG A 408 -15.12 -12.19 -18.51
C ARG A 408 -14.65 -13.43 -17.76
N CYS A 409 -15.60 -14.25 -17.30
CA CYS A 409 -15.31 -15.52 -16.66
C CYS A 409 -15.55 -16.62 -17.68
N ALA A 410 -14.47 -17.22 -18.17
CA ALA A 410 -14.51 -18.23 -19.22
C ALA A 410 -15.18 -19.53 -18.71
N ASP A 411 -15.90 -20.22 -19.60
CA ASP A 411 -16.65 -21.43 -19.26
C ASP A 411 -15.73 -22.64 -19.00
N GLU A 412 -14.49 -22.57 -19.52
CA GLU A 412 -13.46 -23.60 -19.37
C GLU A 412 -12.74 -23.55 -18.01
N LEU A 413 -13.01 -22.53 -17.17
CA LEU A 413 -12.45 -22.43 -15.83
C LEU A 413 -12.92 -23.58 -14.95
N THR A 414 -12.05 -24.03 -14.04
CA THR A 414 -12.47 -24.96 -12.99
C THR A 414 -13.58 -24.34 -12.12
N PRO A 415 -14.44 -25.13 -11.47
CA PRO A 415 -15.51 -24.59 -10.62
C PRO A 415 -15.02 -23.60 -9.56
N GLU A 416 -13.84 -23.83 -8.99
CA GLU A 416 -13.23 -22.94 -8.02
C GLU A 416 -12.77 -21.61 -8.66
N GLN A 417 -12.04 -21.66 -9.77
CA GLN A 417 -11.61 -20.47 -10.50
C GLN A 417 -12.79 -19.65 -11.02
N TYR A 418 -13.83 -20.31 -11.53
CA TYR A 418 -15.05 -19.64 -11.97
C TYR A 418 -15.74 -18.93 -10.80
N ARG A 419 -15.87 -19.60 -9.65
CA ARG A 419 -16.43 -19.00 -8.43
C ARG A 419 -15.64 -17.77 -7.99
N MET A 420 -14.31 -17.84 -7.98
CA MET A 420 -13.45 -16.69 -7.65
C MET A 420 -13.63 -15.55 -8.67
N CYS A 421 -13.70 -15.89 -9.96
CA CYS A 421 -13.88 -14.91 -11.03
C CYS A 421 -15.21 -14.17 -10.89
N ILE A 422 -16.32 -14.91 -10.73
CA ILE A 422 -17.66 -14.31 -10.68
C ILE A 422 -17.89 -13.54 -9.38
N GLN A 423 -17.33 -14.00 -8.25
CA GLN A 423 -17.36 -13.25 -6.99
C GLN A 423 -16.58 -11.94 -7.13
N SER A 424 -15.37 -11.98 -7.71
CA SER A 424 -14.63 -10.77 -8.00
C SER A 424 -15.40 -9.85 -8.95
N LYS A 425 -16.06 -10.37 -9.99
CA LYS A 425 -16.87 -9.56 -10.91
C LYS A 425 -18.00 -8.86 -10.15
N ALA A 426 -18.82 -9.62 -9.42
CA ALA A 426 -19.95 -9.09 -8.65
C ALA A 426 -19.53 -8.00 -7.65
N MET A 427 -18.42 -8.20 -6.94
CA MET A 427 -17.89 -7.19 -6.01
C MET A 427 -17.44 -5.91 -6.68
N ASN A 428 -17.11 -5.91 -7.98
CA ASN A 428 -16.65 -4.71 -8.69
C ASN A 428 -17.78 -3.96 -9.39
N GLU A 429 -19.02 -4.44 -9.35
CA GLU A 429 -20.12 -3.77 -10.04
C GLU A 429 -20.56 -2.49 -9.32
N ALA A 430 -20.93 -2.58 -8.03
CA ALA A 430 -21.29 -1.41 -7.25
C ALA A 430 -21.32 -1.69 -5.75
N SER A 431 -21.48 -0.63 -4.97
CA SER A 431 -21.77 -0.72 -3.54
C SER A 431 -23.06 -1.50 -3.28
N HIS A 432 -23.17 -2.10 -2.09
CA HIS A 432 -24.38 -2.83 -1.68
C HIS A 432 -25.66 -1.97 -1.81
N SER A 433 -25.57 -0.68 -1.46
CA SER A 433 -26.69 0.25 -1.60
C SER A 433 -27.06 0.50 -3.06
N HIS A 434 -26.09 0.70 -3.96
CA HIS A 434 -26.37 0.88 -5.39
C HIS A 434 -27.02 -0.37 -6.01
N LEU A 435 -26.51 -1.56 -5.69
CA LEU A 435 -27.14 -2.81 -6.14
C LEU A 435 -28.56 -2.95 -5.59
N GLY A 436 -28.79 -2.60 -4.32
CA GLY A 436 -30.13 -2.56 -3.74
C GLY A 436 -31.07 -1.62 -4.51
N MET A 437 -30.62 -0.42 -4.87
CA MET A 437 -31.41 0.53 -5.67
C MET A 437 -31.74 -0.01 -7.07
N LEU A 438 -30.87 -0.84 -7.67
CA LEU A 438 -31.18 -1.52 -8.92
C LEU A 438 -32.24 -2.61 -8.74
N VAL A 439 -32.16 -3.38 -7.66
CA VAL A 439 -33.13 -4.45 -7.35
C VAL A 439 -34.53 -3.86 -7.09
N PHE A 440 -34.63 -2.74 -6.38
CA PHE A 440 -35.91 -2.10 -6.05
C PHE A 440 -36.36 -1.04 -7.07
N ARG A 441 -35.76 -1.00 -8.27
CA ARG A 441 -36.02 0.05 -9.27
C ARG A 441 -37.50 0.19 -9.63
N GLU A 442 -38.19 -0.91 -9.91
CA GLU A 442 -39.61 -0.89 -10.29
C GLU A 442 -40.51 -0.34 -9.16
N GLU A 443 -40.19 -0.66 -7.91
CA GLU A 443 -40.92 -0.14 -6.74
C GLU A 443 -40.73 1.37 -6.60
N ILE A 444 -39.49 1.84 -6.80
CA ILE A 444 -39.14 3.27 -6.76
C ILE A 444 -39.87 4.02 -7.88
N GLU A 445 -39.81 3.52 -9.12
CA GLU A 445 -40.49 4.13 -10.27
C GLU A 445 -42.00 4.18 -10.08
N THR A 446 -42.60 3.09 -9.58
CA THR A 446 -44.03 3.02 -9.24
C THR A 446 -44.41 4.07 -8.18
N HIS A 447 -43.56 4.27 -7.17
CA HIS A 447 -43.77 5.30 -6.15
C HIS A 447 -43.71 6.71 -6.74
N LEU A 448 -42.67 7.01 -7.54
CA LEU A 448 -42.48 8.30 -8.18
C LEU A 448 -43.64 8.66 -9.13
N HIS A 449 -44.11 7.70 -9.93
CA HIS A 449 -45.30 7.89 -10.77
C HIS A 449 -46.54 8.24 -9.92
N LYS A 450 -46.80 7.51 -8.83
CA LYS A 450 -47.93 7.81 -7.93
C LYS A 450 -47.83 9.21 -7.32
N GLN A 451 -46.63 9.67 -6.96
CA GLN A 451 -46.44 11.03 -6.48
C GLN A 451 -46.73 12.08 -7.56
N ALA A 452 -46.18 11.91 -8.77
CA ALA A 452 -46.41 12.85 -9.87
C ALA A 452 -47.90 13.03 -10.22
N TYR A 453 -48.68 11.94 -10.19
CA TYR A 453 -50.13 12.01 -10.38
C TYR A 453 -50.84 12.79 -9.27
N ARG A 454 -50.41 12.67 -8.00
CA ARG A 454 -50.99 13.42 -6.87
C ARG A 454 -50.70 14.91 -6.97
N THR A 455 -49.45 15.29 -7.25
CA THR A 455 -49.05 16.70 -7.39
C THR A 455 -49.79 17.39 -8.54
N ASN A 456 -50.00 16.69 -9.66
CA ASN A 456 -50.77 17.21 -10.77
C ASN A 456 -52.28 17.34 -10.45
N SER A 457 -52.83 16.46 -9.63
CA SER A 457 -54.23 16.60 -9.18
C SER A 457 -54.46 17.74 -8.19
N GLU A 458 -53.45 18.07 -7.37
CA GLU A 458 -53.51 19.17 -6.40
C GLU A 458 -53.23 20.54 -7.03
N ALA A 459 -52.51 20.60 -8.17
CA ALA A 459 -52.25 21.85 -8.90
C ALA A 459 -53.41 22.31 -9.82
N VAL A 460 -54.42 21.44 -10.04
CA VAL A 460 -55.56 21.68 -10.93
C VAL A 460 -56.87 21.91 -10.15
N GLY A 461 -56.85 21.74 -8.83
CA GLY A 461 -57.95 22.10 -7.91
C GLY A 461 -57.68 23.41 -7.21
#